data_AF-A0A0P0YQX4-F1
#
_entry.id   AF-A0A0P0YQX4-F1
#
_cell.length_a   1.000
_cell.length_b   1.000
_cell.length_c   1.000
_cell.angle_alpha   90.00
_cell.angle_beta   90.00
_cell.angle_gamma   90.00
#
_symmetry.space_group_name_H-M   'P 1'
#
loop_
_entity.id
_entity.type
_entity.pdbx_description
1 polymer ?
#
loop_
_entity_poly.entity_id
_entity_poly.type
_entity_poly.pdbx_seq_one_letter_code
_entity_poly.pdbx_strand_id
1 'polypeptide(L)'
;MPHARKWYVLSSGVGYGFPPSHFGKDNWNILCVRGPLSANILNLPPEKFITDGAAFLNKIPEFSPLSEKERKGIIFIPHHYAVHAGEWEEVCKLAGVEFVNPESDSKYVLDKIRNAKLVLADAMHAAIIADAFRVPWVPMVTSPQINTFKWLDWTSTIEQRYTPIVLGSSSLKEMVRSKGLFLYGEKYYNNNCDVESSIKQFKIQRKIKSHTLWPLYRKPASFLANRVAINAASLVEKIDRSLNQKFIDESVKIMISASQQHGFLSDDKIFESNLGRLYDCLYLLKK
;
A
#
# COMPACT_ATOMS: atom_id res chain seq x y z
N MET A 1 -6.64 17.72 -13.04
CA MET A 1 -7.78 16.97 -13.62
C MET A 1 -8.11 17.62 -14.96
N PRO A 2 -8.18 16.87 -16.07
CA PRO A 2 -8.62 17.43 -17.36
C PRO A 2 -10.05 17.97 -17.26
N HIS A 3 -10.45 18.94 -18.09
CA HIS A 3 -11.84 19.40 -18.09
C HIS A 3 -12.79 18.29 -18.56
N ALA A 4 -13.85 18.04 -17.80
CA ALA A 4 -14.87 17.04 -18.15
C ALA A 4 -16.27 17.56 -17.80
N ARG A 5 -17.27 17.22 -18.63
CA ARG A 5 -18.69 17.56 -18.39
C ARG A 5 -19.28 16.77 -17.23
N LYS A 6 -18.89 15.51 -17.09
CA LYS A 6 -19.28 14.62 -15.99
C LYS A 6 -18.05 13.84 -15.53
N TRP A 7 -17.97 13.64 -14.21
CA TRP A 7 -17.00 12.77 -13.57
C TRP A 7 -17.72 11.54 -13.01
N TYR A 8 -17.08 10.39 -13.11
CA TYR A 8 -17.51 9.18 -12.44
C TYR A 8 -16.40 8.70 -11.52
N VAL A 9 -16.76 8.44 -10.26
CA VAL A 9 -15.82 7.91 -9.27
C VAL A 9 -16.29 6.51 -8.91
N LEU A 10 -15.44 5.54 -9.23
CA LEU A 10 -15.63 4.14 -8.91
C LEU A 10 -14.43 3.67 -8.09
N SER A 11 -14.69 3.01 -6.96
CA SER A 11 -13.75 2.32 -6.08
C SER A 11 -12.48 3.10 -5.68
N SER A 12 -12.47 4.42 -5.87
CA SER A 12 -11.32 5.26 -5.58
C SER A 12 -11.25 5.54 -4.08
N GLY A 13 -10.06 5.55 -3.51
CA GLY A 13 -9.86 5.85 -2.09
C GLY A 13 -9.11 7.14 -1.85
N VAL A 14 -9.33 7.75 -0.69
CA VAL A 14 -8.44 8.81 -0.20
C VAL A 14 -7.25 8.19 0.53
N GLY A 15 -6.30 9.04 0.91
CA GLY A 15 -5.14 8.63 1.70
C GLY A 15 -3.99 9.63 1.63
N TYR A 16 -4.02 10.52 0.64
CA TYR A 16 -3.13 11.66 0.56
C TYR A 16 -3.90 12.93 0.18
N GLY A 17 -3.42 14.07 0.65
CA GLY A 17 -3.85 15.38 0.18
C GLY A 17 -5.35 15.66 0.33
N PHE A 18 -5.86 16.48 -0.60
CA PHE A 18 -7.25 16.90 -0.68
C PHE A 18 -7.87 16.35 -1.97
N PRO A 19 -9.18 16.06 -1.98
CA PRO A 19 -9.87 15.81 -3.24
C PRO A 19 -9.77 17.06 -4.15
N PRO A 20 -9.97 16.91 -5.47
CA PRO A 20 -9.96 18.02 -6.41
C PRO A 20 -10.89 19.16 -5.97
N SER A 21 -10.56 20.39 -6.38
CA SER A 21 -11.47 21.52 -6.22
C SER A 21 -12.82 21.17 -6.88
N HIS A 22 -13.91 21.43 -6.14
CA HIS A 22 -15.29 21.11 -6.55
C HIS A 22 -15.67 19.62 -6.59
N PHE A 23 -14.86 18.72 -6.00
CA PHE A 23 -15.28 17.34 -5.77
C PHE A 23 -16.64 17.27 -5.06
N GLY A 24 -17.56 16.46 -5.55
CA GLY A 24 -18.90 16.27 -4.98
C GLY A 24 -19.96 17.29 -5.41
N LYS A 25 -19.63 18.24 -6.31
CA LYS A 25 -20.65 19.08 -6.99
C LYS A 25 -21.44 18.29 -8.04
N ASP A 26 -22.50 18.88 -8.60
CA ASP A 26 -23.50 18.25 -9.48
C ASP A 26 -22.94 17.46 -10.68
N ASN A 27 -21.75 17.80 -11.17
CA ASN A 27 -21.11 17.06 -12.27
C ASN A 27 -20.33 15.81 -11.81
N TRP A 28 -20.29 15.51 -10.51
CA TRP A 28 -19.64 14.33 -9.93
C TRP A 28 -20.64 13.24 -9.60
N ASN A 29 -20.49 12.11 -10.27
CA ASN A 29 -21.25 10.89 -10.02
C ASN A 29 -20.37 9.94 -9.21
N ILE A 30 -20.49 10.00 -7.89
CA ILE A 30 -19.75 9.13 -6.99
C ILE A 30 -20.54 7.83 -6.85
N LEU A 31 -20.10 6.79 -7.56
CA LEU A 31 -20.74 5.47 -7.54
C LEU A 31 -20.36 4.77 -6.24
N CYS A 32 -19.06 4.61 -6.03
CA CYS A 32 -18.51 4.14 -4.77
C CYS A 32 -17.07 4.63 -4.56
N VAL A 33 -16.63 4.58 -3.31
CA VAL A 33 -15.24 4.77 -2.88
C VAL A 33 -14.69 3.46 -2.32
N ARG A 34 -13.36 3.39 -2.20
CA ARG A 34 -12.64 2.16 -1.83
C ARG A 34 -13.09 1.59 -0.49
N GLY A 35 -13.35 2.41 0.52
CA GLY A 35 -13.62 1.93 1.87
C GLY A 35 -14.30 2.94 2.79
N PRO A 36 -14.69 2.51 4.01
CA PRO A 36 -15.47 3.29 4.95
C PRO A 36 -14.74 4.53 5.48
N LEU A 37 -13.42 4.48 5.62
CA LEU A 37 -12.64 5.64 6.09
C LEU A 37 -12.60 6.71 5.00
N SER A 38 -12.48 6.30 3.73
CA SER A 38 -12.61 7.20 2.58
C SER A 38 -13.99 7.84 2.51
N ALA A 39 -15.06 7.06 2.69
CA ALA A 39 -16.43 7.59 2.72
C ALA A 39 -16.61 8.63 3.83
N ASN A 40 -16.15 8.32 5.04
CA ASN A 40 -16.19 9.23 6.19
C ASN A 40 -15.46 10.55 5.90
N ILE A 41 -14.21 10.50 5.44
CA ILE A 41 -13.40 11.71 5.17
C ILE A 41 -14.02 12.59 4.07
N LEU A 42 -14.76 11.98 3.13
CA LEU A 42 -15.43 12.67 2.04
C LEU A 42 -16.88 13.08 2.39
N ASN A 43 -17.34 12.82 3.62
CA ASN A 43 -18.72 13.02 4.07
C ASN A 43 -19.74 12.33 3.15
N LEU A 44 -19.41 11.13 2.68
CA LEU A 44 -20.29 10.32 1.87
C LEU A 44 -21.13 9.38 2.76
N PRO A 45 -22.36 9.06 2.34
CA PRO A 45 -23.18 8.06 3.02
C PRO A 45 -22.50 6.68 3.12
N PRO A 46 -22.77 5.87 4.17
CA PRO A 46 -22.14 4.56 4.37
C PRO A 46 -22.31 3.59 3.18
N GLU A 47 -23.40 3.66 2.45
CA GLU A 47 -23.65 2.83 1.26
C GLU A 47 -22.68 3.12 0.10
N LYS A 48 -21.95 4.24 0.14
CA LYS A 48 -21.01 4.64 -0.91
C LYS A 48 -19.65 3.98 -0.82
N PHE A 49 -19.32 3.16 0.18
CA PHE A 49 -18.10 2.35 0.13
C PHE A 49 -18.39 0.91 -0.27
N ILE A 50 -17.52 0.32 -1.10
CA ILE A 50 -17.63 -1.11 -1.45
C ILE A 50 -16.29 -1.79 -1.19
N THR A 51 -15.36 -1.75 -2.13
CA THR A 51 -13.97 -2.22 -1.99
C THR A 51 -13.13 -1.61 -3.13
N ASP A 52 -11.88 -2.01 -3.26
CA ASP A 52 -11.03 -1.61 -4.39
C ASP A 52 -11.44 -2.32 -5.69
N GLY A 53 -11.41 -1.59 -6.81
CA GLY A 53 -11.87 -2.09 -8.11
C GLY A 53 -10.98 -3.18 -8.70
N ALA A 54 -9.73 -3.33 -8.23
CA ALA A 54 -8.87 -4.44 -8.61
C ALA A 54 -9.44 -5.81 -8.22
N ALA A 55 -10.45 -5.88 -7.34
CA ALA A 55 -11.23 -7.10 -7.10
C ALA A 55 -11.78 -7.72 -8.40
N PHE A 56 -12.11 -6.90 -9.42
CA PHE A 56 -12.60 -7.38 -10.72
C PHE A 56 -11.59 -8.20 -11.53
N LEU A 57 -10.30 -8.19 -11.17
CA LEU A 57 -9.28 -8.96 -11.89
C LEU A 57 -9.65 -10.44 -11.98
N ASN A 58 -10.29 -10.99 -10.94
CA ASN A 58 -10.69 -12.40 -10.92
C ASN A 58 -11.80 -12.76 -11.94
N LYS A 59 -12.47 -11.76 -12.52
CA LYS A 59 -13.53 -11.94 -13.54
C LYS A 59 -13.01 -11.79 -14.96
N ILE A 60 -11.73 -11.43 -15.13
CA ILE A 60 -11.08 -11.44 -16.44
C ILE A 60 -10.63 -12.88 -16.72
N PRO A 61 -11.05 -13.52 -17.83
CA PRO A 61 -10.75 -14.93 -18.09
C PRO A 61 -9.26 -15.27 -18.01
N GLU A 62 -8.39 -14.39 -18.53
CA GLU A 62 -6.92 -14.53 -18.48
C GLU A 62 -6.36 -14.59 -17.05
N PHE A 63 -7.09 -14.04 -16.07
CA PHE A 63 -6.66 -13.89 -14.68
C PHE A 63 -7.55 -14.64 -13.67
N SER A 64 -8.27 -15.66 -14.12
CA SER A 64 -9.06 -16.50 -13.22
C SER A 64 -8.17 -17.11 -12.12
N PRO A 65 -8.61 -17.16 -10.85
CA PRO A 65 -7.83 -17.73 -9.76
C PRO A 65 -7.32 -19.15 -10.09
N LEU A 66 -6.05 -19.42 -9.77
CA LEU A 66 -5.47 -20.77 -9.87
C LEU A 66 -5.81 -21.59 -8.63
N SER A 67 -5.83 -22.91 -8.72
CA SER A 67 -5.95 -23.76 -7.53
C SER A 67 -4.68 -23.70 -6.68
N GLU A 68 -4.80 -24.01 -5.39
CA GLU A 68 -3.65 -24.01 -4.47
C GLU A 68 -2.51 -24.96 -4.92
N LYS A 69 -2.84 -26.06 -5.60
CA LYS A 69 -1.87 -27.04 -6.11
C LYS A 69 -1.01 -26.51 -7.25
N GLU A 70 -1.54 -25.58 -8.04
CA GLU A 70 -0.83 -24.98 -9.17
C GLU A 70 0.16 -23.89 -8.70
N ARG A 71 -0.13 -23.27 -7.55
CA ARG A 71 0.66 -22.17 -6.99
C ARG A 71 1.96 -22.66 -6.36
N LYS A 72 3.02 -21.85 -6.47
CA LYS A 72 4.37 -22.17 -5.98
C LYS A 72 5.06 -20.93 -5.43
N GLY A 73 5.98 -21.16 -4.50
CA GLY A 73 6.86 -20.11 -3.97
C GLY A 73 6.14 -19.06 -3.11
N ILE A 74 6.95 -18.19 -2.54
CA ILE A 74 6.53 -17.03 -1.75
C ILE A 74 7.16 -15.84 -2.41
N ILE A 75 6.38 -14.78 -2.62
CA ILE A 75 6.87 -13.54 -3.22
C ILE A 75 6.81 -12.39 -2.22
N PHE A 76 7.74 -11.47 -2.32
CA PHE A 76 7.70 -10.18 -1.64
C PHE A 76 7.57 -9.06 -2.65
N ILE A 77 6.56 -8.21 -2.45
CA ILE A 77 6.33 -7.03 -3.27
C ILE A 77 6.49 -5.78 -2.38
N PRO A 78 7.63 -5.07 -2.47
CA PRO A 78 7.86 -3.84 -1.72
C PRO A 78 6.90 -2.73 -2.19
N HIS A 79 6.73 -1.69 -1.38
CA HIS A 79 6.24 -0.42 -1.86
C HIS A 79 7.27 0.23 -2.79
N HIS A 80 6.86 0.93 -3.84
CA HIS A 80 7.77 1.50 -4.85
C HIS A 80 8.90 2.37 -4.24
N TYR A 81 8.63 3.11 -3.16
CA TYR A 81 9.69 3.86 -2.47
C TYR A 81 10.77 2.99 -1.81
N ALA A 82 10.43 1.77 -1.40
CA ALA A 82 11.37 0.84 -0.78
C ALA A 82 12.31 0.23 -1.83
N VAL A 83 11.83 -0.02 -3.06
CA VAL A 83 12.64 -0.50 -4.21
C VAL A 83 13.93 0.31 -4.37
N HIS A 84 13.82 1.64 -4.29
CA HIS A 84 14.96 2.55 -4.49
C HIS A 84 15.73 2.88 -3.20
N ALA A 85 15.19 2.52 -2.04
CA ALA A 85 15.71 2.94 -0.74
C ALA A 85 16.59 1.88 -0.07
N GLY A 86 16.25 0.60 -0.26
CA GLY A 86 16.84 -0.52 0.48
C GLY A 86 17.38 -1.64 -0.41
N GLU A 87 18.03 -2.61 0.22
CA GLU A 87 18.67 -3.79 -0.37
C GLU A 87 17.71 -5.00 -0.38
N TRP A 88 16.45 -4.76 -0.74
CA TRP A 88 15.37 -5.73 -0.57
C TRP A 88 15.50 -6.97 -1.47
N GLU A 89 16.14 -6.86 -2.63
CA GLU A 89 16.45 -8.01 -3.49
C GLU A 89 17.37 -9.01 -2.78
N GLU A 90 18.42 -8.54 -2.11
CA GLU A 90 19.36 -9.39 -1.37
C GLU A 90 18.69 -9.99 -0.13
N VAL A 91 17.90 -9.20 0.61
CA VAL A 91 17.10 -9.71 1.74
C VAL A 91 16.19 -10.85 1.28
N CYS A 92 15.46 -10.68 0.17
CA CYS A 92 14.56 -11.70 -0.37
C CYS A 92 15.32 -12.97 -0.76
N LYS A 93 16.43 -12.82 -1.49
CA LYS A 93 17.28 -13.93 -1.92
C LYS A 93 17.80 -14.75 -0.73
N LEU A 94 18.29 -14.09 0.32
CA LEU A 94 18.78 -14.75 1.53
C LEU A 94 17.64 -15.40 2.34
N ALA A 95 16.43 -14.85 2.29
CA ALA A 95 15.24 -15.41 2.93
C ALA A 95 14.58 -16.55 2.14
N GLY A 96 15.02 -16.84 0.91
CA GLY A 96 14.37 -17.81 0.04
C GLY A 96 13.00 -17.34 -0.48
N VAL A 97 12.79 -16.03 -0.57
CA VAL A 97 11.58 -15.38 -1.06
C VAL A 97 11.90 -14.73 -2.40
N GLU A 98 10.98 -14.83 -3.37
CA GLU A 98 11.17 -14.16 -4.66
C GLU A 98 10.83 -12.67 -4.55
N PHE A 99 11.76 -11.80 -4.90
CA PHE A 99 11.51 -10.37 -5.02
C PHE A 99 10.77 -10.05 -6.31
N VAL A 100 9.67 -9.30 -6.22
CA VAL A 100 8.91 -8.84 -7.38
C VAL A 100 8.81 -7.33 -7.34
N ASN A 101 9.48 -6.66 -8.28
CA ASN A 101 9.45 -5.20 -8.37
C ASN A 101 8.06 -4.71 -8.81
N PRO A 102 7.34 -3.91 -8.00
CA PRO A 102 6.01 -3.39 -8.33
C PRO A 102 5.98 -2.44 -9.52
N GLU A 103 7.12 -1.91 -9.96
CA GLU A 103 7.26 -1.00 -11.11
C GLU A 103 7.51 -1.75 -12.43
N SER A 104 7.56 -3.08 -12.40
CA SER A 104 7.67 -3.92 -13.60
C SER A 104 6.39 -3.89 -14.44
N ASP A 105 6.40 -4.57 -15.59
CA ASP A 105 5.20 -4.74 -16.40
C ASP A 105 4.01 -5.27 -15.58
N SER A 106 2.85 -4.66 -15.77
CA SER A 106 1.66 -4.98 -14.98
C SER A 106 1.22 -6.43 -15.14
N LYS A 107 1.24 -7.00 -16.36
CA LYS A 107 0.84 -8.40 -16.57
C LYS A 107 1.83 -9.36 -15.93
N TYR A 108 3.12 -9.04 -15.97
CA TYR A 108 4.14 -9.81 -15.25
C TYR A 108 3.90 -9.82 -13.73
N VAL A 109 3.65 -8.66 -13.12
CA VAL A 109 3.40 -8.59 -11.67
C VAL A 109 2.11 -9.34 -11.30
N LEU A 110 1.05 -9.19 -12.10
CA LEU A 110 -0.20 -9.94 -11.91
C LEU A 110 0.01 -11.45 -11.98
N ASP A 111 0.76 -11.92 -12.98
CA ASP A 111 1.08 -13.33 -13.15
C ASP A 111 1.89 -13.89 -11.96
N LYS A 112 2.88 -13.12 -11.49
CA LYS A 112 3.65 -13.48 -10.28
C LYS A 112 2.77 -13.61 -9.05
N ILE A 113 1.89 -12.65 -8.80
CA ILE A 113 0.94 -12.70 -7.68
C ILE A 113 0.03 -13.92 -7.80
N ARG A 114 -0.56 -14.14 -8.98
CA ARG A 114 -1.52 -15.22 -9.24
C ARG A 114 -0.92 -16.62 -9.02
N ASN A 115 0.35 -16.80 -9.35
CA ASN A 115 1.05 -18.08 -9.23
C ASN A 115 1.70 -18.31 -7.86
N ALA A 116 1.76 -17.30 -6.99
CA ALA A 116 2.39 -17.43 -5.67
C ALA A 116 1.53 -18.24 -4.69
N LYS A 117 2.15 -18.96 -3.75
CA LYS A 117 1.42 -19.56 -2.60
C LYS A 117 1.10 -18.55 -1.51
N LEU A 118 1.97 -17.55 -1.34
CA LEU A 118 1.85 -16.51 -0.33
C LEU A 118 2.48 -15.22 -0.87
N VAL A 119 1.82 -14.08 -0.62
CA VAL A 119 2.32 -12.75 -0.98
C VAL A 119 2.66 -11.96 0.29
N LEU A 120 3.93 -11.67 0.49
CA LEU A 120 4.38 -10.70 1.49
C LEU A 120 4.26 -9.29 0.88
N ALA A 121 3.26 -8.53 1.32
CA ALA A 121 2.82 -7.30 0.67
C ALA A 121 3.13 -6.05 1.50
N ASP A 122 4.13 -5.29 1.08
CA ASP A 122 4.35 -3.92 1.56
C ASP A 122 3.55 -2.90 0.72
N ALA A 123 3.40 -3.18 -0.59
CA ALA A 123 2.46 -2.48 -1.44
C ALA A 123 1.02 -2.97 -1.21
N MET A 124 0.12 -2.08 -0.75
CA MET A 124 -1.29 -2.42 -0.51
C MET A 124 -2.00 -3.05 -1.72
N HIS A 125 -1.69 -2.59 -2.95
CA HIS A 125 -2.28 -3.18 -4.15
C HIS A 125 -1.81 -4.62 -4.39
N ALA A 126 -0.61 -5.01 -3.94
CA ALA A 126 -0.21 -6.41 -4.01
C ALA A 126 -1.13 -7.29 -3.15
N ALA A 127 -1.53 -6.84 -1.96
CA ALA A 127 -2.50 -7.53 -1.13
C ALA A 127 -3.92 -7.54 -1.73
N ILE A 128 -4.38 -6.41 -2.28
CA ILE A 128 -5.69 -6.35 -2.99
C ILE A 128 -5.75 -7.35 -4.14
N ILE A 129 -4.70 -7.40 -4.96
CA ILE A 129 -4.63 -8.28 -6.12
C ILE A 129 -4.50 -9.74 -5.67
N ALA A 130 -3.69 -10.01 -4.63
CA ALA A 130 -3.58 -11.35 -4.06
C ALA A 130 -4.94 -11.84 -3.56
N ASP A 131 -5.68 -11.01 -2.81
CA ASP A 131 -7.03 -11.33 -2.33
C ASP A 131 -8.01 -11.59 -3.49
N ALA A 132 -7.92 -10.83 -4.58
CA ALA A 132 -8.71 -11.03 -5.79
C ALA A 132 -8.40 -12.37 -6.49
N PHE A 133 -7.12 -12.75 -6.56
CA PHE A 133 -6.67 -14.05 -7.08
C PHE A 133 -6.81 -15.19 -6.07
N ARG A 134 -7.39 -14.92 -4.90
CA ARG A 134 -7.59 -15.86 -3.81
C ARG A 134 -6.27 -16.42 -3.27
N VAL A 135 -5.19 -15.64 -3.32
CA VAL A 135 -3.85 -15.95 -2.81
C VAL A 135 -3.70 -15.33 -1.41
N PRO A 136 -3.33 -16.11 -0.38
CA PRO A 136 -3.08 -15.57 0.94
C PRO A 136 -1.98 -14.50 0.92
N TRP A 137 -2.12 -13.48 1.76
CA TRP A 137 -1.18 -12.36 1.81
C TRP A 137 -0.83 -11.96 3.24
N VAL A 138 0.35 -11.40 3.47
CA VAL A 138 0.80 -10.89 4.76
C VAL A 138 1.17 -9.42 4.60
N PRO A 139 0.55 -8.48 5.35
CA PRO A 139 0.92 -7.07 5.28
C PRO A 139 2.31 -6.86 5.89
N MET A 140 3.20 -6.27 5.12
CA MET A 140 4.56 -5.91 5.54
C MET A 140 4.71 -4.40 5.61
N VAL A 141 5.66 -3.92 6.42
CA VAL A 141 6.01 -2.50 6.51
C VAL A 141 7.53 -2.33 6.44
N THR A 142 8.02 -1.86 5.29
CA THR A 142 9.44 -1.54 5.05
C THR A 142 9.83 -0.17 5.58
N SER A 143 8.88 0.76 5.66
CA SER A 143 9.19 2.14 6.07
C SER A 143 7.99 2.87 6.65
N PRO A 144 8.21 3.98 7.37
CA PRO A 144 7.12 4.84 7.83
C PRO A 144 6.30 5.50 6.71
N GLN A 145 6.64 5.32 5.42
CA GLN A 145 5.84 5.83 4.30
C GLN A 145 4.59 4.99 4.01
N ILE A 146 4.55 3.76 4.52
CA ILE A 146 3.38 2.89 4.37
C ILE A 146 2.19 3.52 5.09
N ASN A 147 1.09 3.66 4.37
CA ASN A 147 -0.04 4.45 4.83
C ASN A 147 -1.07 3.58 5.54
N THR A 148 -1.02 3.57 6.87
CA THR A 148 -1.93 2.79 7.72
C THR A 148 -3.40 3.14 7.49
N PHE A 149 -3.73 4.41 7.21
CA PHE A 149 -5.11 4.81 6.90
C PHE A 149 -5.63 4.09 5.65
N LYS A 150 -4.82 4.00 4.59
CA LYS A 150 -5.23 3.32 3.34
C LYS A 150 -5.45 1.83 3.55
N TRP A 151 -4.54 1.19 4.28
CA TRP A 151 -4.65 -0.22 4.62
C TRP A 151 -5.93 -0.50 5.41
N LEU A 152 -6.16 0.21 6.51
CA LEU A 152 -7.38 0.06 7.31
C LEU A 152 -8.66 0.35 6.52
N ASP A 153 -8.61 1.35 5.64
CA ASP A 153 -9.73 1.68 4.75
C ASP A 153 -10.10 0.51 3.85
N TRP A 154 -9.13 -0.18 3.26
CA TRP A 154 -9.41 -1.35 2.43
C TRP A 154 -9.71 -2.61 3.25
N THR A 155 -8.90 -2.96 4.26
CA THR A 155 -9.08 -4.21 5.01
C THR A 155 -10.42 -4.28 5.74
N SER A 156 -10.98 -3.13 6.14
CA SER A 156 -12.33 -3.04 6.70
C SER A 156 -13.41 -3.53 5.73
N THR A 157 -13.19 -3.44 4.41
CA THR A 157 -14.16 -3.86 3.39
C THR A 157 -14.20 -5.37 3.18
N ILE A 158 -13.12 -6.05 3.56
CA ILE A 158 -12.98 -7.51 3.45
C ILE A 158 -13.00 -8.18 4.83
N GLU A 159 -13.41 -7.43 5.86
CA GLU A 159 -13.50 -7.85 7.26
C GLU A 159 -12.21 -8.47 7.83
N GLN A 160 -11.05 -8.02 7.32
CA GLN A 160 -9.75 -8.44 7.82
C GLN A 160 -9.15 -7.39 8.77
N ARG A 161 -8.46 -7.86 9.80
CA ARG A 161 -7.68 -7.00 10.69
C ARG A 161 -6.36 -6.63 10.01
N TYR A 162 -5.96 -5.37 10.11
CA TYR A 162 -4.64 -4.93 9.66
C TYR A 162 -3.61 -5.08 10.78
N THR A 163 -2.86 -6.18 10.75
CA THR A 163 -1.77 -6.46 11.70
C THR A 163 -0.45 -6.64 10.94
N PRO A 164 0.21 -5.55 10.52
CA PRO A 164 1.41 -5.62 9.71
C PRO A 164 2.63 -6.14 10.48
N ILE A 165 3.53 -6.81 9.77
CA ILE A 165 4.87 -7.13 10.24
C ILE A 165 5.82 -6.03 9.80
N VAL A 166 6.45 -5.35 10.77
CA VAL A 166 7.42 -4.29 10.49
C VAL A 166 8.78 -4.92 10.21
N LEU A 167 9.24 -4.85 8.96
CA LEU A 167 10.58 -5.33 8.56
C LEU A 167 11.68 -4.39 9.06
N GLY A 168 11.38 -3.09 9.16
CA GLY A 168 12.39 -2.08 9.41
C GLY A 168 13.20 -1.77 8.16
N SER A 169 14.43 -1.31 8.33
CA SER A 169 15.30 -0.89 7.22
C SER A 169 16.33 -1.97 6.90
N SER A 170 16.62 -2.14 5.63
CA SER A 170 17.62 -3.07 5.08
C SER A 170 19.03 -2.48 4.97
N SER A 171 19.19 -1.16 5.20
CA SER A 171 20.48 -0.46 5.19
C SER A 171 20.50 0.74 6.14
N LEU A 172 21.70 1.25 6.44
CA LEU A 172 21.87 2.45 7.28
C LEU A 172 21.24 3.68 6.60
N LYS A 173 21.46 3.82 5.30
CA LYS A 173 20.90 4.86 4.42
C LYS A 173 19.38 4.85 4.47
N GLU A 174 18.77 3.66 4.37
CA GLU A 174 17.31 3.52 4.47
C GLU A 174 16.80 3.88 5.86
N MET A 175 17.52 3.51 6.92
CA MET A 175 17.19 3.88 8.29
C MET A 175 17.22 5.41 8.48
N VAL A 176 18.29 6.07 8.02
CA VAL A 176 18.42 7.53 8.09
C VAL A 176 17.30 8.22 7.31
N ARG A 177 17.01 7.74 6.10
CA ARG A 177 15.89 8.23 5.29
C ARG A 177 14.56 8.09 6.06
N SER A 178 14.30 6.91 6.61
CA SER A 178 13.07 6.60 7.33
C SER A 178 12.87 7.50 8.56
N LYS A 179 13.95 7.76 9.31
CA LYS A 179 13.95 8.70 10.44
C LYS A 179 13.70 10.15 9.99
N GLY A 180 14.09 10.54 8.79
CA GLY A 180 13.88 11.90 8.26
C GLY A 180 12.46 12.18 7.75
N LEU A 181 11.67 11.15 7.41
CA LEU A 181 10.37 11.30 6.73
C LEU A 181 9.37 12.21 7.46
N PHE A 182 9.39 12.24 8.78
CA PHE A 182 8.46 13.07 9.55
C PHE A 182 8.71 14.57 9.36
N LEU A 183 9.97 14.96 9.11
CA LEU A 183 10.37 16.37 8.95
C LEU A 183 9.72 17.03 7.73
N TYR A 184 9.37 16.24 6.71
CA TYR A 184 8.75 16.75 5.49
C TYR A 184 7.42 16.03 5.18
N GLY A 185 6.78 15.49 6.22
CA GLY A 185 5.39 15.05 6.19
C GLY A 185 5.12 13.78 5.40
N GLU A 186 6.13 12.92 5.24
CA GLU A 186 6.00 11.65 4.51
C GLU A 186 5.96 10.42 5.45
N LYS A 187 5.76 10.65 6.76
CA LYS A 187 5.48 9.58 7.73
C LYS A 187 3.97 9.33 7.82
N TYR A 188 3.49 8.27 7.18
CA TYR A 188 2.08 7.85 7.20
C TYR A 188 1.81 6.64 8.08
N TYR A 189 2.84 5.89 8.44
CA TYR A 189 2.67 4.72 9.29
C TYR A 189 2.26 5.14 10.70
N ASN A 190 1.30 4.39 11.24
CA ASN A 190 0.78 4.51 12.58
C ASN A 190 1.02 3.21 13.33
N ASN A 191 1.77 3.28 14.43
CA ASN A 191 2.13 2.09 15.22
C ASN A 191 0.91 1.42 15.86
N ASN A 192 -0.14 2.17 16.19
CA ASN A 192 -1.31 1.61 16.87
C ASN A 192 -2.20 0.77 15.93
N CYS A 193 -2.10 0.99 14.61
CA CYS A 193 -2.87 0.29 13.59
C CYS A 193 -4.40 0.26 13.83
N ASP A 194 -4.96 1.24 14.52
CA ASP A 194 -6.40 1.39 14.73
C ASP A 194 -7.01 2.53 13.89
N VAL A 195 -8.33 2.47 13.68
CA VAL A 195 -9.08 3.39 12.83
C VAL A 195 -9.06 4.81 13.38
N GLU A 196 -9.28 4.98 14.69
CA GLU A 196 -9.40 6.31 15.32
C GLU A 196 -8.09 7.09 15.21
N SER A 197 -6.99 6.47 15.63
CA SER A 197 -5.67 7.08 15.59
C SER A 197 -5.22 7.35 14.15
N SER A 198 -5.58 6.49 13.20
CA SER A 198 -5.26 6.67 11.78
C SER A 198 -6.03 7.83 11.15
N ILE A 199 -7.32 8.01 11.50
CA ILE A 199 -8.10 9.18 11.09
C ILE A 199 -7.49 10.46 11.70
N LYS A 200 -7.10 10.42 12.97
CA LYS A 200 -6.44 11.56 13.64
C LYS A 200 -5.13 11.93 12.94
N GLN A 201 -4.26 10.97 12.67
CA GLN A 201 -3.01 11.19 11.95
C GLN A 201 -3.25 11.73 10.54
N PHE A 202 -4.23 11.20 9.81
CA PHE A 202 -4.62 11.70 8.50
C PHE A 202 -5.02 13.19 8.56
N LYS A 203 -5.89 13.57 9.51
CA LYS A 203 -6.33 14.97 9.70
C LYS A 203 -5.17 15.90 10.06
N ILE A 204 -4.27 15.47 10.94
CA ILE A 204 -3.07 16.24 11.32
C ILE A 204 -2.17 16.48 10.11
N GLN A 205 -1.86 15.43 9.35
CA GLN A 205 -1.01 15.57 8.17
C GLN A 205 -1.65 16.47 7.11
N ARG A 206 -2.96 16.33 6.90
CA ARG A 206 -3.71 17.18 5.98
C ARG A 206 -3.62 18.65 6.39
N LYS A 207 -3.76 18.97 7.69
CA LYS A 207 -3.61 20.33 8.24
C LYS A 207 -2.20 20.88 8.03
N ILE A 208 -1.17 20.07 8.29
CA ILE A 208 0.24 20.46 8.06
C ILE A 208 0.46 20.77 6.59
N LYS A 209 0.06 19.87 5.69
CA LYS A 209 0.29 20.00 4.25
C LYS A 209 -0.54 21.11 3.60
N SER A 210 -1.64 21.53 4.22
CA SER A 210 -2.44 22.68 3.75
C SER A 210 -1.90 24.04 4.19
N HIS A 211 -0.93 24.08 5.11
CA HIS A 211 -0.42 25.35 5.61
C HIS A 211 0.31 26.12 4.49
N THR A 212 0.07 27.43 4.35
CA THR A 212 0.61 28.24 3.25
C THR A 212 2.15 28.22 3.18
N LEU A 213 2.81 28.14 4.34
CA LEU A 213 4.28 28.04 4.43
C LEU A 213 4.81 26.62 4.24
N TRP A 214 3.94 25.60 4.11
CA TRP A 214 4.38 24.21 3.97
C TRP A 214 5.30 23.98 2.77
N PRO A 215 5.01 24.50 1.55
CA PRO A 215 5.93 24.34 0.42
C PRO A 215 7.30 24.97 0.66
N LEU A 216 7.36 26.06 1.45
CA LEU A 216 8.60 26.77 1.79
C LEU A 216 9.46 25.99 2.78
N TYR A 217 8.85 25.34 3.78
CA TYR A 217 9.57 24.52 4.76
C TYR A 217 9.88 23.10 4.27
N ARG A 218 8.98 22.48 3.51
CA ARG A 218 9.13 21.10 3.03
C ARG A 218 10.37 20.93 2.17
N LYS A 219 10.65 21.88 1.26
CA LYS A 219 11.81 21.81 0.35
C LYS A 219 13.15 21.74 1.10
N PRO A 220 13.51 22.69 2.00
CA PRO A 220 14.75 22.63 2.75
C PRO A 220 14.79 21.45 3.71
N ALA A 221 13.69 21.11 4.39
CA ALA A 221 13.62 19.94 5.27
C ALA A 221 13.90 18.62 4.49
N SER A 222 13.27 18.47 3.33
CA SER A 222 13.51 17.33 2.45
C SER A 222 14.93 17.33 1.89
N PHE A 223 15.51 18.49 1.56
CA PHE A 223 16.90 18.58 1.08
C PHE A 223 17.90 18.14 2.15
N LEU A 224 17.78 18.67 3.37
CA LEU A 224 18.66 18.31 4.48
C LEU A 224 18.56 16.80 4.80
N ALA A 225 17.34 16.30 4.94
CA ALA A 225 17.11 14.90 5.24
C ALA A 225 17.54 13.96 4.10
N ASN A 226 17.16 14.25 2.85
CA ASN A 226 17.36 13.32 1.73
C ASN A 226 18.69 13.46 1.00
N ARG A 227 19.37 14.60 1.09
CA ARG A 227 20.62 14.81 0.35
C ARG A 227 21.82 14.87 1.26
N VAL A 228 21.76 15.59 2.37
CA VAL A 228 22.91 15.68 3.27
C VAL A 228 23.05 14.41 4.11
N ALA A 229 22.02 14.04 4.86
CA ALA A 229 22.10 12.90 5.78
C ALA A 229 22.21 11.55 5.06
N ILE A 230 21.47 11.36 3.96
CA ILE A 230 21.56 10.15 3.12
C ILE A 230 22.93 10.03 2.45
N ASN A 231 23.50 11.11 1.91
CA ASN A 231 24.83 11.02 1.29
C ASN A 231 25.91 10.72 2.34
N ALA A 232 25.83 11.34 3.52
CA ALA A 232 26.74 11.02 4.62
C ALA A 232 26.62 9.55 5.04
N ALA A 233 25.40 9.03 5.21
CA ALA A 233 25.17 7.62 5.49
C ALA A 233 25.73 6.69 4.40
N SER A 234 25.54 7.03 3.12
CA SER A 234 26.09 6.25 2.00
C SER A 234 27.62 6.23 2.00
N LEU A 235 28.28 7.33 2.40
CA LEU A 235 29.74 7.34 2.55
C LEU A 235 30.19 6.42 3.68
N VAL A 236 29.48 6.43 4.80
CA VAL A 236 29.74 5.52 5.93
C VAL A 236 29.56 4.06 5.51
N GLU A 237 28.49 3.71 4.79
CA GLU A 237 28.27 2.35 4.26
C GLU A 237 29.37 1.89 3.29
N LYS A 238 29.93 2.80 2.49
CA LYS A 238 31.04 2.49 1.60
C LYS A 238 32.33 2.18 2.38
N ILE A 239 32.51 2.83 3.53
CA ILE A 239 33.67 2.62 4.42
C ILE A 239 33.50 1.33 5.21
N ASP A 240 32.29 1.06 5.73
CA ASP A 240 31.98 -0.12 6.53
C ASP A 240 30.74 -0.85 6.00
N ARG A 241 30.98 -1.82 5.11
CA ARG A 241 29.93 -2.68 4.55
C ARG A 241 29.29 -3.60 5.58
N SER A 242 29.94 -3.86 6.73
CA SER A 242 29.41 -4.75 7.76
C SER A 242 28.18 -4.17 8.47
N LEU A 243 28.00 -2.85 8.41
CA LEU A 243 26.81 -2.18 8.94
C LEU A 243 25.54 -2.61 8.21
N ASN A 244 25.58 -2.66 6.87
CA ASN A 244 24.45 -3.11 6.06
C ASN A 244 24.14 -4.58 6.30
N GLN A 245 25.17 -5.41 6.52
CA GLN A 245 24.97 -6.82 6.81
C GLN A 245 24.06 -7.04 8.03
N LYS A 246 24.25 -6.27 9.11
CA LYS A 246 23.37 -6.37 10.30
C LYS A 246 21.91 -6.04 9.98
N PHE A 247 21.65 -5.02 9.17
CA PHE A 247 20.30 -4.65 8.76
C PHE A 247 19.66 -5.72 7.86
N ILE A 248 20.45 -6.27 6.94
CA ILE A 248 20.04 -7.37 6.07
C ILE A 248 19.70 -8.60 6.92
N ASP A 249 20.59 -9.02 7.83
CA ASP A 249 20.40 -10.21 8.66
C ASP A 249 19.13 -10.12 9.52
N GLU A 250 18.86 -8.97 10.14
CA GLU A 250 17.62 -8.75 10.89
C GLU A 250 16.38 -8.79 9.98
N SER A 251 16.45 -8.12 8.82
CA SER A 251 15.36 -8.13 7.85
C SER A 251 15.07 -9.54 7.31
N VAL A 252 16.11 -10.34 7.07
CA VAL A 252 16.02 -11.74 6.63
C VAL A 252 15.32 -12.59 7.69
N LYS A 253 15.69 -12.47 8.97
CA LYS A 253 15.03 -13.20 10.06
C LYS A 253 13.52 -12.90 10.13
N ILE A 254 13.16 -11.63 10.04
CA ILE A 254 11.76 -11.20 10.07
C ILE A 254 11.02 -11.71 8.82
N MET A 255 11.64 -11.63 7.65
CA MET A 255 11.05 -12.11 6.39
C MET A 255 10.82 -13.63 6.38
N ILE A 256 11.77 -14.41 6.90
CA ILE A 256 11.62 -15.86 7.07
C ILE A 256 10.44 -16.16 8.02
N SER A 257 10.35 -15.47 9.15
CA SER A 257 9.21 -15.62 10.08
C SER A 257 7.87 -15.28 9.43
N ALA A 258 7.82 -14.20 8.64
CA ALA A 258 6.63 -13.80 7.88
C ALA A 258 6.23 -14.85 6.84
N SER A 259 7.21 -15.47 6.17
CA SER A 259 6.99 -16.51 5.15
C SER A 259 6.35 -17.80 5.68
N GLN A 260 6.39 -18.00 7.00
CA GLN A 260 5.80 -19.16 7.67
C GLN A 260 4.36 -18.92 8.14
N GLN A 261 3.83 -17.71 7.99
CA GLN A 261 2.45 -17.41 8.36
C GLN A 261 1.46 -17.95 7.32
N HIS A 262 0.25 -18.29 7.78
CA HIS A 262 -0.83 -18.75 6.89
C HIS A 262 -1.31 -17.65 5.92
N GLY A 263 -1.11 -16.37 6.28
CA GLY A 263 -1.61 -15.23 5.54
C GLY A 263 -3.08 -14.91 5.83
N PHE A 264 -3.48 -13.72 5.40
CA PHE A 264 -4.84 -13.23 5.40
C PHE A 264 -5.50 -13.56 4.06
N LEU A 265 -6.81 -13.82 4.11
CA LEU A 265 -7.64 -13.98 2.93
C LEU A 265 -9.07 -13.63 3.30
N SER A 266 -9.75 -12.82 2.49
CA SER A 266 -11.16 -12.49 2.69
C SER A 266 -12.05 -13.72 2.60
N ASP A 267 -13.21 -13.74 3.28
CA ASP A 267 -14.19 -14.82 3.09
C ASP A 267 -14.80 -14.75 1.68
N ASP A 268 -15.04 -15.90 1.04
CA ASP A 268 -15.57 -15.96 -0.32
C ASP A 268 -16.93 -15.24 -0.46
N LYS A 269 -17.79 -15.31 0.57
CA LYS A 269 -19.10 -14.62 0.53
C LYS A 269 -18.94 -13.12 0.60
N ILE A 270 -18.00 -12.62 1.42
CA ILE A 270 -17.70 -11.19 1.52
C ILE A 270 -17.13 -10.69 0.19
N PHE A 271 -16.19 -11.44 -0.38
CA PHE A 271 -15.55 -11.12 -1.65
C PHE A 271 -16.57 -11.06 -2.80
N GLU A 272 -17.39 -12.11 -2.98
CA GLU A 272 -18.41 -12.15 -4.04
C GLU A 272 -19.55 -11.13 -3.80
N SER A 273 -19.91 -10.85 -2.55
CA SER A 273 -20.86 -9.78 -2.21
C SER A 273 -20.34 -8.40 -2.65
N ASN A 274 -19.08 -8.09 -2.33
CA ASN A 274 -18.46 -6.83 -2.75
C ASN A 274 -18.35 -6.74 -4.28
N LEU A 275 -18.01 -7.84 -4.96
CA LEU A 275 -18.01 -7.89 -6.43
C LEU A 275 -19.39 -7.62 -7.03
N GLY A 276 -20.45 -8.24 -6.48
CA GLY A 276 -21.82 -7.99 -6.91
C GLY A 276 -22.20 -6.50 -6.81
N ARG A 277 -21.89 -5.88 -5.68
CA ARG A 277 -22.11 -4.44 -5.46
C ARG A 277 -21.29 -3.56 -6.42
N LEU A 278 -20.06 -3.95 -6.74
CA LEU A 278 -19.26 -3.25 -7.75
C LEU A 278 -19.88 -3.40 -9.15
N TYR A 279 -20.40 -4.58 -9.51
CA TYR A 279 -21.12 -4.79 -10.77
C TYR A 279 -22.35 -3.90 -10.88
N ASP A 280 -23.12 -3.75 -9.80
CA ASP A 280 -24.28 -2.86 -9.76
C ASP A 280 -23.90 -1.41 -10.10
N CYS A 281 -22.73 -0.95 -9.62
CA CYS A 281 -22.19 0.36 -9.99
C CYS A 281 -21.87 0.47 -11.49
N LEU A 282 -21.33 -0.59 -12.11
CA LEU A 282 -21.05 -0.61 -13.55
C LEU A 282 -22.33 -0.59 -14.40
N TYR A 283 -23.43 -1.19 -13.93
CA TYR A 283 -24.72 -1.09 -14.62
C TYR A 283 -25.27 0.33 -14.61
N LEU A 284 -25.04 1.10 -13.54
CA LEU A 284 -25.42 2.52 -13.46
C LEU A 284 -24.62 3.40 -14.44
N LEU A 285 -23.42 2.98 -14.86
CA LEU A 285 -22.62 3.69 -15.88
C LEU A 285 -23.13 3.48 -17.31
N LYS A 286 -23.82 2.37 -17.57
CA LYS A 286 -24.33 2.01 -18.89
C LYS A 286 -25.69 2.66 -19.22
N LYS A 287 -26.35 3.25 -18.23
CA LYS A 287 -27.59 4.03 -18.37
C LYS A 287 -27.27 5.51 -18.53
#